data_AF-A0A178D0T8-F1
#
_entry.id   AF-A0A178D0T8-F1
#
_cell.length_a   1.000
_cell.length_b   1.000
_cell.length_c   1.000
_cell.angle_alpha   90.00
_cell.angle_beta   90.00
_cell.angle_gamma   90.00
#
_symmetry.space_group_name_H-M   'P 1'
#
loop_
_entity.id
_entity.type
_entity.pdbx_description
1 polymer ?
#
loop_
_entity_poly.entity_id
_entity_poly.type
_entity_poly.pdbx_seq_one_letter_code
_entity_poly.pdbx_strand_id
1 'polypeptide(L)'
;MPITELIFPTYKLDAESLAALKTNESHIFSHLANVNGLQAAFNGQILEHNGSPVDPKNSEKFQAFINSVKPFVAAPAVPELYEQQERSIACTSTNVTQIFKSTTSDTIEKAWEQLKSSIRDQYSIADAPAFYHATGIKEDQGKFLGLIGWQNLQEYERVGKASAVMARIHELSNEAGGEVDNLVVQLGQI
;
A
#
# COMPACT_ATOMS: atom_id res chain seq x y z
N MET A 1 -0.07 -9.08 -20.07
CA MET A 1 0.76 -8.42 -19.04
C MET A 1 0.06 -8.61 -17.71
N PRO A 2 0.77 -8.83 -16.59
CA PRO A 2 0.14 -8.92 -15.28
C PRO A 2 -0.50 -7.58 -14.90
N ILE A 3 -1.64 -7.65 -14.21
CA ILE A 3 -2.36 -6.48 -13.69
C ILE A 3 -2.30 -6.56 -12.16
N THR A 4 -2.00 -5.43 -11.52
CA THR A 4 -2.13 -5.26 -10.08
C THR A 4 -3.36 -4.39 -9.83
N GLU A 5 -4.31 -4.94 -9.07
CA GLU A 5 -5.53 -4.25 -8.65
C GLU A 5 -5.42 -3.94 -7.15
N LEU A 6 -5.60 -2.66 -6.78
CA LEU A 6 -5.63 -2.22 -5.40
C LEU A 6 -7.03 -1.73 -5.04
N ILE A 7 -7.57 -2.27 -3.95
CA ILE A 7 -8.88 -1.90 -3.41
C ILE A 7 -8.67 -1.47 -1.97
N PHE A 8 -9.03 -0.22 -1.66
CA PHE A 8 -8.98 0.34 -0.31
C PHE A 8 -10.41 0.57 0.22
N PRO A 9 -11.10 -0.49 0.69
CA PRO A 9 -12.43 -0.35 1.24
C PRO A 9 -12.39 0.41 2.57
N THR A 10 -13.30 1.36 2.74
CA THR A 10 -13.51 2.04 4.02
C THR A 10 -14.57 1.28 4.83
N TYR A 11 -14.16 0.69 5.95
CA TYR A 11 -15.08 -0.02 6.85
C TYR A 11 -15.54 0.87 8.00
N LYS A 12 -16.74 0.59 8.52
CA LYS A 12 -17.17 1.13 9.81
C LYS A 12 -16.31 0.53 10.93
N LEU A 13 -15.90 1.36 11.88
CA LEU A 13 -14.96 0.99 12.93
C LEU A 13 -15.59 0.82 14.31
N ASP A 14 -16.92 0.87 14.41
CA ASP A 14 -17.58 0.44 15.62
C ASP A 14 -17.34 -1.07 15.88
N ALA A 15 -17.34 -1.44 17.16
CA ALA A 15 -16.97 -2.78 17.59
C ALA A 15 -17.86 -3.88 16.95
N GLU A 16 -19.13 -3.57 16.69
CA GLU A 16 -20.07 -4.50 16.06
C GLU A 16 -19.71 -4.74 14.60
N SER A 17 -19.47 -3.68 13.83
CA SER A 17 -19.06 -3.78 12.42
C SER A 17 -17.71 -4.48 12.24
N LEU A 18 -16.74 -4.20 13.12
CA LEU A 18 -15.44 -4.88 13.10
C LEU A 18 -15.55 -6.37 13.48
N ALA A 19 -16.38 -6.70 14.48
CA ALA A 19 -16.63 -8.09 14.86
C ALA A 19 -17.36 -8.85 13.75
N ALA A 20 -18.32 -8.20 13.08
CA ALA A 20 -19.02 -8.78 11.93
C ALA A 20 -18.07 -8.99 10.75
N LEU A 21 -17.21 -8.02 10.42
CA LEU A 21 -16.21 -8.16 9.37
C LEU A 21 -15.27 -9.34 9.64
N LYS A 22 -14.72 -9.43 10.87
CA LYS A 22 -13.84 -10.52 11.27
C LYS A 22 -14.53 -11.88 11.25
N THR A 23 -15.80 -11.94 11.66
CA THR A 23 -16.59 -13.17 11.65
C THR A 23 -16.89 -13.65 10.23
N ASN A 24 -17.08 -12.73 9.29
CA ASN A 24 -17.47 -13.04 7.90
C ASN A 24 -16.30 -12.99 6.91
N GLU A 25 -15.08 -12.74 7.39
CA GLU A 25 -13.90 -12.48 6.57
C GLU A 25 -13.66 -13.61 5.53
N SER A 26 -13.66 -14.86 5.99
CA SER A 26 -13.48 -16.04 5.14
C SER A 26 -14.58 -16.18 4.08
N HIS A 27 -15.82 -15.83 4.40
CA HIS A 27 -16.92 -15.87 3.44
C HIS A 27 -16.78 -14.74 2.40
N ILE A 28 -16.46 -13.52 2.83
CA ILE A 28 -16.25 -12.36 1.95
C ILE A 28 -15.15 -12.67 0.94
N PHE A 29 -14.00 -13.16 1.42
CA PHE A 29 -12.87 -13.44 0.54
C PHE A 29 -12.97 -14.77 -0.23
N SER A 30 -13.89 -15.68 0.14
CA SER A 30 -14.15 -16.90 -0.64
C SER A 30 -14.60 -16.59 -2.07
N HIS A 31 -15.19 -15.41 -2.31
CA HIS A 31 -15.56 -14.95 -3.66
C HIS A 31 -14.35 -14.62 -4.53
N LEU A 32 -13.16 -14.43 -3.94
CA LEU A 32 -11.90 -14.26 -4.66
C LEU A 32 -11.21 -15.61 -4.88
N ALA A 33 -11.61 -16.68 -4.20
CA ALA A 33 -11.03 -18.00 -4.41
C ALA A 33 -11.45 -18.57 -5.78
N ASN A 34 -10.48 -19.16 -6.51
CA ASN A 34 -10.69 -19.84 -7.80
C ASN A 34 -11.20 -18.96 -8.96
N VAL A 35 -11.02 -17.64 -8.88
CA VAL A 35 -11.29 -16.76 -10.02
C VAL A 35 -10.27 -17.05 -11.13
N ASN A 36 -10.74 -17.43 -12.32
CA ASN A 36 -9.85 -17.73 -13.45
C ASN A 36 -9.05 -16.47 -13.83
N GLY A 37 -7.73 -16.60 -13.90
CA GLY A 37 -6.80 -15.50 -14.17
C GLY A 37 -6.30 -14.77 -12.92
N LEU A 38 -6.95 -14.93 -11.76
CA LEU A 38 -6.43 -14.41 -10.49
C LEU A 38 -5.21 -15.23 -10.06
N GLN A 39 -4.07 -14.54 -9.93
CA GLN A 39 -2.80 -15.19 -9.60
C GLN A 39 -2.54 -15.23 -8.09
N ALA A 40 -2.93 -14.17 -7.37
CA ALA A 40 -2.80 -14.06 -5.93
C ALA A 40 -3.78 -12.98 -5.43
N ALA A 41 -4.28 -13.15 -4.21
CA ALA A 41 -5.07 -12.15 -3.50
C ALA A 41 -4.55 -12.04 -2.07
N PHE A 42 -4.45 -10.81 -1.60
CA PHE A 42 -3.99 -10.49 -0.25
C PHE A 42 -4.97 -9.48 0.35
N ASN A 43 -5.21 -9.60 1.65
CA ASN A 43 -5.86 -8.56 2.43
C ASN A 43 -4.83 -7.97 3.39
N GLY A 44 -5.11 -6.82 4.00
CA GLY A 44 -4.18 -6.28 4.97
C GLY A 44 -4.71 -5.11 5.76
N GLN A 45 -4.09 -4.90 6.92
CA GLN A 45 -4.37 -3.78 7.80
C GLN A 45 -3.33 -2.68 7.57
N ILE A 46 -3.78 -1.44 7.35
CA ILE A 46 -2.90 -0.28 7.32
C ILE A 46 -2.36 -0.04 8.74
N LEU A 47 -1.04 -0.09 8.89
CA LEU A 47 -0.30 0.20 10.11
C LEU A 47 0.09 1.67 10.20
N GLU A 48 0.50 2.27 9.08
CA GLU A 48 0.92 3.67 9.00
C GLU A 48 0.40 4.34 7.73
N HIS A 49 0.16 5.64 7.83
CA HIS A 49 -0.16 6.52 6.73
C HIS A 49 0.71 7.78 6.84
N ASN A 50 1.54 8.03 5.83
CA ASN A 50 2.47 9.16 5.74
C ASN A 50 3.39 9.24 6.99
N GLY A 51 3.92 8.08 7.40
CA GLY A 51 4.81 7.93 8.56
C GLY A 51 4.11 8.08 9.93
N SER A 52 2.79 8.30 9.94
CA SER A 52 2.00 8.36 11.17
C SER A 52 1.30 7.03 11.41
N PRO A 53 1.39 6.43 12.62
CA PRO A 53 0.65 5.23 12.94
C PRO A 53 -0.86 5.43 12.77
N VAL A 54 -1.49 4.49 12.06
CA VAL A 54 -2.95 4.39 11.98
C VAL A 54 -3.38 3.49 13.12
N ASP A 55 -3.44 4.06 14.33
CA ASP A 55 -4.14 3.38 15.43
C ASP A 55 -5.64 3.60 15.26
N PRO A 56 -6.43 2.55 14.92
CA PRO A 56 -7.88 2.69 14.81
C PRO A 56 -8.52 3.17 16.13
N LYS A 57 -7.83 3.04 17.28
CA LYS A 57 -8.34 3.37 18.61
C LYS A 57 -7.97 4.76 19.12
N ASN A 58 -6.98 5.46 18.55
CA ASN A 58 -6.43 6.69 19.16
C ASN A 58 -6.32 7.93 18.26
N SER A 59 -6.69 7.87 16.98
CA SER A 59 -6.65 9.08 16.14
C SER A 59 -7.88 9.97 16.34
N GLU A 60 -7.76 11.00 17.18
CA GLU A 60 -8.83 12.00 17.41
C GLU A 60 -9.29 12.67 16.11
N LYS A 61 -8.37 12.93 15.18
CA LYS A 61 -8.68 13.48 13.85
C LYS A 61 -9.48 12.51 12.98
N PHE A 62 -9.17 11.23 13.07
CA PHE A 62 -9.91 10.18 12.37
C PHE A 62 -11.29 9.94 12.99
N GLN A 63 -11.41 10.00 14.32
CA GLN A 63 -12.70 9.96 15.02
C GLN A 63 -13.57 11.18 14.70
N ALA A 64 -12.98 12.38 14.56
CA ALA A 64 -13.68 13.58 14.11
C ALA A 64 -14.14 13.47 12.64
N PHE A 65 -13.28 12.95 11.76
CA PHE A 65 -13.62 12.67 10.36
C PHE A 65 -14.75 11.63 10.25
N ILE A 66 -14.62 10.46 10.89
CA ILE A 66 -15.62 9.38 10.91
C ILE A 66 -16.96 9.84 11.48
N ASN A 67 -16.98 10.67 12.53
CA ASN A 67 -18.24 11.21 13.06
C ASN A 67 -18.93 12.20 12.09
N SER A 68 -18.17 12.87 11.21
CA SER A 68 -18.70 13.74 10.16
C SER A 68 -19.18 12.99 8.91
N VAL A 69 -18.60 11.82 8.60
CA VAL A 69 -18.99 10.98 7.44
C VAL A 69 -19.95 9.84 7.80
N LYS A 70 -20.33 9.71 9.07
CA LYS A 70 -21.21 8.66 9.67
C LYS A 70 -22.54 8.38 8.92
N PRO A 71 -23.20 9.34 8.24
CA PRO A 71 -24.39 9.07 7.44
C PRO A 71 -24.12 8.60 6.00
N PHE A 72 -22.87 8.69 5.53
CA PHE A 72 -22.51 8.53 4.13
C PHE A 72 -21.36 7.54 3.99
N VAL A 73 -21.67 6.26 3.79
CA VAL A 73 -20.75 5.42 3.03
C VAL A 73 -20.75 6.01 1.62
N ALA A 74 -19.75 6.82 1.28
CA ALA A 74 -19.85 7.83 0.22
C ALA A 74 -19.86 7.26 -1.21
N ALA A 75 -19.30 6.07 -1.42
CA ALA A 75 -19.30 5.34 -2.69
C ALA A 75 -18.70 3.93 -2.45
N PRO A 76 -18.95 2.94 -3.34
CA PRO A 76 -18.13 1.72 -3.38
C PRO A 76 -16.65 2.08 -3.57
N ALA A 77 -15.75 1.30 -2.98
CA ALA A 77 -14.32 1.45 -3.26
C ALA A 77 -14.09 1.22 -4.76
N VAL A 78 -13.56 2.23 -5.44
CA VAL A 78 -13.20 2.10 -6.86
C VAL A 78 -11.85 1.42 -6.92
N PRO A 79 -11.74 0.24 -7.57
CA PRO A 79 -10.47 -0.42 -7.73
C PRO A 79 -9.54 0.45 -8.58
N GLU A 80 -8.27 0.53 -8.17
CA GLU A 80 -7.25 1.15 -9.00
C GLU A 80 -6.44 0.06 -9.72
N LEU A 81 -6.26 0.23 -11.02
CA LEU A 81 -5.63 -0.74 -11.91
C LEU A 81 -4.27 -0.26 -12.39
N TYR A 82 -3.27 -1.12 -12.22
CA TYR A 82 -1.89 -0.84 -12.61
C TYR A 82 -1.33 -1.98 -13.47
N GLU A 83 -0.46 -1.65 -14.43
CA GLU A 83 0.24 -2.63 -15.25
C GLU A 83 1.75 -2.42 -15.27
N GLN A 84 2.47 -3.54 -15.35
CA GLN A 84 3.92 -3.59 -15.57
C GLN A 84 4.27 -4.92 -16.24
N GLN A 85 5.45 -5.02 -16.85
CA GLN A 85 5.96 -6.29 -17.40
C GLN A 85 6.19 -7.36 -16.32
N GLU A 86 6.75 -6.94 -15.18
CA GLU A 86 7.02 -7.77 -14.01
C GLU A 86 5.81 -7.88 -13.07
N ARG A 87 5.83 -8.85 -12.16
CA ARG A 87 4.74 -9.11 -11.21
C ARG A 87 5.05 -8.50 -9.84
N SER A 88 4.02 -8.00 -9.14
CA SER A 88 4.13 -7.46 -7.78
C SER A 88 4.29 -8.51 -6.67
N ILE A 89 4.12 -9.81 -6.98
CA ILE A 89 4.01 -10.90 -5.99
C ILE A 89 5.21 -10.96 -5.03
N ALA A 90 6.41 -10.59 -5.48
CA ALA A 90 7.58 -10.57 -4.61
C ALA A 90 7.46 -9.53 -3.47
N CYS A 91 6.72 -8.44 -3.68
CA CYS A 91 6.47 -7.42 -2.65
C CYS A 91 5.38 -7.81 -1.65
N THR A 92 4.62 -8.86 -1.96
CA THR A 92 3.51 -9.37 -1.14
C THR A 92 3.78 -10.77 -0.59
N SER A 93 4.96 -11.33 -0.86
CA SER A 93 5.40 -12.63 -0.34
C SER A 93 5.78 -12.56 1.14
N THR A 94 6.03 -11.35 1.64
CA THR A 94 6.26 -11.04 3.05
C THR A 94 5.05 -10.30 3.62
N ASN A 95 4.87 -10.38 4.93
CA ASN A 95 3.64 -9.88 5.54
C ASN A 95 3.63 -8.34 5.73
N VAL A 96 4.69 -7.61 5.35
CA VAL A 96 4.75 -6.14 5.48
C VAL A 96 5.07 -5.54 4.13
N THR A 97 4.12 -4.78 3.58
CA THR A 97 4.27 -4.10 2.29
C THR A 97 4.08 -2.60 2.49
N GLN A 98 5.04 -1.81 2.01
CA GLN A 98 4.89 -0.37 1.89
C GLN A 98 4.39 -0.02 0.48
N ILE A 99 3.36 0.82 0.40
CA ILE A 99 2.66 1.20 -0.82
C ILE A 99 2.81 2.71 -1.01
N PHE A 100 3.32 3.10 -2.17
CA PHE A 100 3.41 4.48 -2.62
C PHE A 100 2.42 4.70 -3.75
N LYS A 101 1.52 5.67 -3.61
CA LYS A 101 0.61 6.08 -4.69
C LYS A 101 0.79 7.55 -4.99
N SER A 102 0.79 7.91 -6.26
CA SER A 102 0.87 9.31 -6.68
C SER A 102 0.45 9.51 -8.12
N THR A 103 0.48 10.75 -8.59
CA THR A 103 0.57 11.05 -10.02
C THR A 103 1.93 10.67 -10.56
N THR A 104 1.98 10.28 -11.83
CA THR A 104 3.23 10.07 -12.57
C THR A 104 3.82 11.41 -13.02
N SER A 105 5.14 11.43 -13.20
CA SER A 105 5.87 12.58 -13.75
C SER A 105 7.09 12.08 -14.53
N ASP A 106 7.71 12.95 -15.32
CA ASP A 106 8.92 12.60 -16.10
C ASP A 106 10.11 12.21 -15.21
N THR A 107 10.08 12.54 -13.91
CA THR A 107 11.16 12.32 -12.96
C THR A 107 10.87 11.23 -11.91
N ILE A 108 9.63 10.75 -11.83
CA ILE A 108 9.21 9.83 -10.76
C ILE A 108 9.96 8.49 -10.80
N GLU A 109 10.24 7.96 -11.98
CA GLU A 109 11.01 6.71 -12.12
C GLU A 109 12.43 6.88 -11.58
N LYS A 110 13.07 8.02 -11.87
CA LYS A 110 14.40 8.33 -11.36
C LYS A 110 14.39 8.46 -9.83
N ALA A 111 13.41 9.14 -9.27
CA ALA A 111 13.24 9.27 -7.82
C ALA A 111 13.01 7.89 -7.17
N TRP A 112 12.21 7.03 -7.81
CA TRP A 112 11.99 5.66 -7.39
C TRP A 112 13.29 4.81 -7.41
N GLU A 113 14.11 4.91 -8.46
CA GLU A 113 15.41 4.23 -8.51
C GLU A 113 16.37 4.71 -7.40
N GLN A 114 16.36 6.01 -7.11
CA GLN A 114 17.18 6.58 -6.04
C GLN A 114 16.74 6.10 -4.65
N LEU A 115 15.42 5.97 -4.42
CA LEU A 115 14.87 5.38 -3.20
C LEU A 115 15.31 3.91 -3.07
N LYS A 116 15.16 3.11 -4.14
CA LYS A 116 15.60 1.70 -4.17
C LYS A 116 17.10 1.58 -3.85
N SER A 117 17.93 2.42 -4.46
CA SER A 117 19.38 2.44 -4.21
C SER A 117 19.67 2.75 -2.74
N SER A 118 19.06 3.80 -2.19
CA SER A 118 19.28 4.21 -0.79
C SER A 118 18.87 3.13 0.21
N ILE A 119 17.87 2.32 -0.11
CA ILE A 119 17.47 1.18 0.70
C ILE A 119 18.49 0.04 0.55
N ARG A 120 18.87 -0.31 -0.69
CA ARG A 120 19.86 -1.38 -0.96
C ARG A 120 21.21 -1.11 -0.30
N ASP A 121 21.63 0.14 -0.19
CA ASP A 121 22.87 0.54 0.49
C ASP A 121 22.88 0.18 1.99
N GLN A 122 21.71 -0.13 2.57
CA GLN A 122 21.55 -0.59 3.96
C GLN A 122 21.62 -2.13 4.12
N TYR A 123 21.82 -2.86 3.01
CA TYR A 123 21.78 -4.32 2.96
C TYR A 123 23.03 -4.92 2.31
N SER A 124 23.30 -6.17 2.65
CA SER A 124 24.04 -7.08 1.76
C SER A 124 23.11 -7.48 0.61
N ILE A 125 23.63 -7.59 -0.62
CA ILE A 125 22.82 -7.76 -1.86
C ILE A 125 21.72 -8.84 -1.76
N ALA A 126 21.94 -9.93 -1.03
CA ALA A 126 21.00 -11.05 -0.91
C ALA A 126 19.79 -10.78 0.02
N ASP A 127 19.85 -9.75 0.86
CA ASP A 127 18.86 -9.50 1.93
C ASP A 127 17.93 -8.31 1.64
N ALA A 128 18.18 -7.61 0.53
CA ALA A 128 17.41 -6.42 0.17
C ALA A 128 15.92 -6.76 -0.04
N PRO A 129 15.00 -5.85 0.33
CA PRO A 129 13.57 -6.06 0.12
C PRO A 129 13.23 -6.16 -1.37
N ALA A 130 12.07 -6.75 -1.66
CA ALA A 130 11.53 -6.74 -2.99
C ALA A 130 11.01 -5.34 -3.34
N PHE A 131 11.14 -4.95 -4.60
CA PHE A 131 10.62 -3.69 -5.12
C PHE A 131 9.77 -3.94 -6.36
N TYR A 132 8.73 -3.14 -6.53
CA TYR A 132 7.89 -3.15 -7.71
C TYR A 132 7.39 -1.74 -7.99
N HIS A 133 7.22 -1.39 -9.26
CA HIS A 133 6.45 -0.21 -9.63
C HIS A 133 5.65 -0.45 -10.91
N ALA A 134 4.57 0.29 -11.06
CA ALA A 134 3.66 0.19 -12.19
C ALA A 134 3.01 1.53 -12.50
N THR A 135 2.45 1.61 -13.70
CA THR A 135 1.69 2.79 -14.13
C THR A 135 0.21 2.44 -14.21
N GLY A 136 -0.64 3.40 -13.86
CA GLY A 136 -2.08 3.23 -13.87
C GLY A 136 -2.63 3.11 -15.30
N ILE A 137 -3.67 2.31 -15.46
CA ILE A 137 -4.32 2.04 -16.76
C ILE A 137 -5.78 2.43 -16.74
N LYS A 138 -6.39 2.56 -17.93
CA LYS A 138 -7.79 2.94 -18.11
C LYS A 138 -8.09 4.28 -17.38
N GLU A 139 -8.95 4.24 -16.38
CA GLU A 139 -9.39 5.39 -15.58
C GLU A 139 -8.28 5.90 -14.64
N ASP A 140 -7.23 5.09 -14.42
CA ASP A 140 -6.07 5.41 -13.58
C ASP A 140 -4.85 5.88 -14.39
N GLN A 141 -5.00 6.17 -15.69
CA GLN A 141 -3.91 6.72 -16.50
C GLN A 141 -3.32 7.98 -15.85
N GLY A 142 -2.00 8.04 -15.79
CA GLY A 142 -1.28 9.12 -15.13
C GLY A 142 -1.06 8.90 -13.63
N LYS A 143 -1.45 7.74 -13.06
CA LYS A 143 -1.06 7.33 -11.70
C LYS A 143 0.22 6.49 -11.71
N PHE A 144 0.94 6.54 -10.60
CA PHE A 144 2.11 5.74 -10.30
C PHE A 144 1.85 4.91 -9.04
N LEU A 145 2.27 3.65 -9.06
CA LEU A 145 2.30 2.75 -7.92
C LEU A 145 3.74 2.29 -7.68
N GLY A 146 4.22 2.46 -6.45
CA GLY A 146 5.46 1.84 -5.95
C GLY A 146 5.15 0.89 -4.80
N LEU A 147 5.79 -0.27 -4.76
CA LEU A 147 5.69 -1.24 -3.67
C LEU A 147 7.07 -1.62 -3.15
N ILE A 148 7.18 -1.79 -1.84
CA ILE A 148 8.34 -2.36 -1.16
C ILE A 148 7.87 -3.50 -0.25
N GLY A 149 8.35 -4.72 -0.49
CA GLY A 149 8.09 -5.88 0.37
C GLY A 149 9.16 -6.00 1.43
N TRP A 150 8.86 -5.56 2.65
CA TRP A 150 9.77 -5.66 3.79
C TRP A 150 9.73 -7.06 4.38
N GLN A 151 10.89 -7.60 4.79
CA GLN A 151 10.93 -8.93 5.40
C GLN A 151 10.03 -9.04 6.64
N ASN A 152 9.99 -7.98 7.44
CA ASN A 152 9.18 -7.84 8.65
C ASN A 152 9.09 -6.37 9.07
N LEU A 153 8.30 -6.09 10.10
CA LEU A 153 8.12 -4.73 10.62
C LEU A 153 9.42 -4.16 11.21
N GLN A 154 10.25 -4.99 11.85
CA GLN A 154 11.51 -4.52 12.44
C GLN A 154 12.47 -3.98 11.37
N GLU A 155 12.50 -4.59 10.19
CA GLU A 155 13.30 -4.13 9.06
C GLU A 155 12.77 -2.83 8.47
N TYR A 156 11.46 -2.67 8.37
CA TYR A 156 10.86 -1.38 8.00
C TYR A 156 11.21 -0.28 9.00
N GLU A 157 11.09 -0.55 10.31
CA GLU A 157 11.44 0.41 11.37
C GLU A 157 12.93 0.79 11.32
N ARG A 158 13.80 -0.19 11.07
CA ARG A 158 15.26 0.02 11.03
C ARG A 158 15.72 0.76 9.77
N VAL A 159 15.24 0.34 8.60
CA VAL A 159 15.73 0.81 7.30
C VAL A 159 14.77 1.79 6.64
N GLY A 160 13.49 1.47 6.58
CA GLY A 160 12.46 2.32 5.98
C GLY A 160 12.37 3.69 6.63
N LYS A 161 12.66 3.78 7.94
CA LYS A 161 12.71 5.03 8.70
C LYS A 161 14.10 5.63 8.87
N ALA A 162 15.13 5.06 8.26
CA ALA A 162 16.47 5.64 8.28
C ALA A 162 16.45 7.03 7.60
N SER A 163 17.17 8.01 8.15
CA SER A 163 17.11 9.41 7.67
C SER A 163 17.42 9.56 6.19
N ALA A 164 18.34 8.75 5.65
CA ALA A 164 18.68 8.74 4.23
C ALA A 164 17.51 8.26 3.35
N VAL A 165 16.78 7.23 3.81
CA VAL A 165 15.61 6.69 3.12
C VAL A 165 14.43 7.66 3.21
N MET A 166 14.18 8.24 4.40
CA MET A 166 13.15 9.24 4.59
C MET A 166 13.36 10.50 3.72
N ALA A 167 14.62 10.92 3.52
CA ALA A 167 14.95 12.00 2.60
C ALA A 167 14.55 11.65 1.15
N ARG A 168 14.80 10.41 0.70
CA ARG A 168 14.38 9.94 -0.63
C ARG A 168 12.87 9.80 -0.77
N ILE A 169 12.15 9.41 0.29
CA ILE A 169 10.68 9.39 0.29
C ILE A 169 10.13 10.81 0.14
N HIS A 170 10.73 11.79 0.80
CA HIS A 170 10.35 13.19 0.66
C HIS A 170 10.65 13.72 -0.76
N GLU A 171 11.79 13.35 -1.35
CA GLU A 171 12.09 13.68 -2.75
C GLU A 171 11.10 13.05 -3.72
N LEU A 172 10.74 11.77 -3.54
CA LEU A 172 9.70 11.11 -4.33
C LEU A 172 8.36 11.88 -4.26
N SER A 173 8.03 12.40 -3.08
CA SER A 173 6.85 13.25 -2.86
C SER A 173 6.91 14.55 -3.65
N ASN A 174 8.07 15.21 -3.66
CA ASN A 174 8.26 16.44 -4.43
C ASN A 174 8.20 16.20 -5.95
N GLU A 175 8.84 15.13 -6.44
CA GLU A 175 8.95 14.82 -7.87
C GLU A 175 7.61 14.36 -8.48
N ALA A 176 6.71 13.81 -7.67
CA ALA A 176 5.36 13.47 -8.10
C ALA A 176 4.49 14.70 -8.45
N GLY A 177 4.91 15.92 -8.08
CA GLY A 177 4.16 17.15 -8.33
C GLY A 177 2.87 17.29 -7.50
N GLY A 178 2.73 16.49 -6.43
CA GLY A 178 1.53 16.38 -5.62
C GLY A 178 1.77 15.57 -4.34
N GLU A 179 0.70 15.18 -3.64
CA GLU A 179 0.79 14.34 -2.45
C GLU A 179 1.09 12.89 -2.85
N VAL A 180 2.12 12.28 -2.24
CA VAL A 180 2.37 10.83 -2.32
C VAL A 180 1.72 10.21 -1.10
N ASP A 181 0.77 9.30 -1.31
CA ASP A 181 0.31 8.42 -0.25
C ASP A 181 1.41 7.41 0.03
N ASN A 182 1.88 7.34 1.28
CA ASN A 182 2.81 6.35 1.76
C ASN A 182 2.14 5.52 2.85
N LEU A 183 1.73 4.30 2.50
CA LEU A 183 1.02 3.39 3.39
C LEU A 183 1.91 2.21 3.76
N VAL A 184 1.93 1.83 5.03
CA VAL A 184 2.55 0.58 5.48
C VAL A 184 1.43 -0.36 5.84
N VAL A 185 1.41 -1.54 5.23
CA VAL A 185 0.32 -2.50 5.35
C VAL A 185 0.85 -3.83 5.85
N GLN A 186 0.22 -4.36 6.89
CA GLN A 186 0.39 -5.73 7.35
C GLN A 186 -0.54 -6.63 6.53
N LEU A 187 0.02 -7.42 5.62
CA LEU A 187 -0.73 -8.37 4.80
C LEU A 187 -1.09 -9.64 5.59
N GLY A 188 -2.30 -10.12 5.35
CA GLY A 188 -2.78 -11.46 5.66
C GLY A 188 -2.97 -12.25 4.36
N GLN A 189 -2.76 -13.57 4.44
CA GLN A 189 -3.16 -14.47 3.36
C GLN A 189 -4.66 -14.72 3.44
N ILE A 190 -5.31 -14.69 2.28
CA ILE A 190 -6.71 -15.06 2.07
C ILE A 190 -6.85 -16.57 1.94
#